data_AF-A0A1C5FIN7-F1
#
_entry.id   AF-A0A1C5FIN7-F1
#
_cell.length_a   1.000
_cell.length_b   1.000
_cell.length_c   1.000
_cell.angle_alpha   90.00
_cell.angle_beta   90.00
_cell.angle_gamma   90.00
#
_symmetry.space_group_name_H-M   'P 1'
#
loop_
_entity.id
_entity.type
_entity.pdbx_description
1 polymer ?
#
loop_
_entity_poly.entity_id
_entity_poly.type
_entity_poly.pdbx_seq_one_letter_code
_entity_poly.pdbx_strand_id
1 'polypeptide(L)'
;RAGAAPVRPDEMAEAAEKLAAEHDLVLVEGAGGLLVRYDERGGTLADAARLLGAPVLMVVPAGLGTLNMTALTAEALRTRSLTLAGVVVGSWPAAPGLAERCNLADLPEAADAPLLGAVPEGAGSLDPVEFRARAPRWLAPGLDGRWDAARFAAEAGAGPEFPAEDS
;
A
#
# COMPACT_ATOMS: atom_id res chain seq x y z
N ARG A 1 -10.70 21.37 -8.29
CA ARG A 1 -10.89 20.74 -9.62
C ARG A 1 -9.95 21.45 -10.59
N ALA A 2 -9.05 20.72 -11.28
CA ALA A 2 -8.01 21.31 -12.13
C ALA A 2 -8.49 21.71 -13.55
N GLY A 3 -9.81 21.80 -13.77
CA GLY A 3 -10.39 22.17 -15.07
C GLY A 3 -10.36 21.07 -16.15
N ALA A 4 -9.71 19.92 -15.89
CA ALA A 4 -9.73 18.76 -16.77
C ALA A 4 -11.06 18.00 -16.70
N ALA A 5 -11.38 17.27 -17.78
CA ALA A 5 -12.54 16.36 -17.81
C ALA A 5 -12.40 15.29 -16.71
N PRO A 6 -13.51 14.91 -16.04
CA PRO A 6 -13.49 13.83 -15.07
C PRO A 6 -13.18 12.50 -15.75
N VAL A 7 -12.41 11.65 -15.08
CA VAL A 7 -12.09 10.30 -15.56
C VAL A 7 -13.11 9.34 -14.97
N ARG A 8 -13.83 8.60 -15.82
CA ARG A 8 -14.82 7.63 -15.34
C ARG A 8 -14.19 6.25 -15.09
N PRO A 9 -14.73 5.44 -14.17
CA PRO A 9 -14.23 4.08 -13.94
C PRO A 9 -14.22 3.18 -15.18
N ASP A 10 -15.20 3.32 -16.08
CA ASP A 10 -15.25 2.59 -17.35
C ASP A 10 -14.08 2.96 -18.27
N GLU A 11 -13.69 4.23 -18.32
CA GLU A 11 -12.57 4.71 -19.13
C GLU A 11 -11.23 4.21 -18.55
N MET A 12 -11.12 4.15 -17.22
CA MET A 12 -9.95 3.55 -16.55
C MET A 12 -9.82 2.05 -16.87
N ALA A 13 -10.94 1.32 -16.78
CA ALA A 13 -10.96 -0.11 -17.06
C ALA A 13 -10.59 -0.40 -18.52
N GLU A 14 -11.20 0.30 -19.47
CA GLU A 14 -10.90 0.13 -20.89
C GLU A 14 -9.43 0.44 -21.21
N ALA A 15 -8.87 1.50 -20.63
CA ALA A 15 -7.46 1.84 -20.82
C ALA A 15 -6.53 0.76 -20.22
N ALA A 16 -6.85 0.25 -19.04
CA ALA A 16 -6.06 -0.81 -18.39
C ALA A 16 -6.15 -2.14 -19.14
N GLU A 17 -7.31 -2.53 -19.65
CA GLU A 17 -7.48 -3.75 -20.48
C GLU A 17 -6.66 -3.68 -21.77
N LYS A 18 -6.64 -2.51 -22.43
CA LYS A 18 -5.80 -2.29 -23.63
C LYS A 18 -4.32 -2.46 -23.31
N LEU A 19 -3.85 -1.89 -22.20
CA LEU A 19 -2.46 -2.05 -21.76
C LEU A 19 -2.14 -3.51 -21.38
N ALA A 20 -3.09 -4.20 -20.75
CA ALA A 20 -2.92 -5.59 -20.32
C ALA A 20 -2.83 -6.57 -21.50
N ALA A 21 -3.28 -6.19 -22.71
CA ALA A 21 -3.09 -6.98 -23.92
C ALA A 21 -1.62 -7.01 -24.40
N GLU A 22 -0.81 -6.03 -24.00
CA GLU A 22 0.57 -5.85 -24.47
C GLU A 22 1.61 -5.93 -23.34
N HIS A 23 1.18 -6.02 -22.08
CA HIS A 23 2.04 -6.02 -20.91
C HIS A 23 1.65 -7.10 -19.89
N ASP A 24 2.65 -7.76 -19.30
CA ASP A 24 2.44 -8.80 -18.29
C ASP A 24 1.88 -8.27 -16.97
N LEU A 25 2.09 -6.98 -16.68
CA LEU A 25 1.63 -6.30 -15.48
C LEU A 25 1.21 -4.86 -15.79
N VAL A 26 0.00 -4.50 -15.37
CA VAL A 26 -0.51 -3.14 -15.41
C VAL A 26 -0.83 -2.70 -13.99
N LEU A 27 -0.28 -1.56 -13.58
CA LEU A 27 -0.59 -0.92 -12.30
C LEU A 27 -1.53 0.26 -12.54
N VAL A 28 -2.67 0.26 -11.85
CA VAL A 28 -3.62 1.38 -11.85
C VAL A 28 -3.53 2.11 -10.53
N GLU A 29 -2.91 3.28 -10.54
CA GLU A 29 -2.85 4.16 -9.37
C GLU A 29 -4.07 5.09 -9.36
N GLY A 30 -4.80 5.10 -8.24
CA GLY A 30 -5.85 6.08 -8.03
C GLY A 30 -5.32 7.40 -7.46
N ALA A 31 -6.12 8.46 -7.54
CA ALA A 31 -5.84 9.72 -6.86
C ALA A 31 -6.51 9.77 -5.48
N GLY A 32 -5.71 9.76 -4.41
CA GLY A 32 -6.18 9.81 -3.03
C GLY A 32 -6.61 8.44 -2.48
N GLY A 33 -7.70 8.39 -1.70
CA GLY A 33 -8.21 7.15 -1.12
C GLY A 33 -9.11 6.35 -2.06
N LEU A 34 -9.32 5.06 -1.73
CA LEU A 34 -10.11 4.09 -2.49
C LEU A 34 -11.48 4.61 -2.98
N LEU A 35 -12.17 5.39 -2.15
CA LEU A 35 -13.53 5.90 -2.38
C LEU A 35 -13.57 7.38 -2.81
N VAL A 36 -12.44 7.95 -3.23
CA VAL A 36 -12.43 9.28 -3.84
C VAL A 36 -13.22 9.25 -5.15
N ARG A 37 -14.11 10.22 -5.32
CA ARG A 37 -14.98 10.33 -6.49
C ARG A 37 -14.24 11.02 -7.63
N TYR A 38 -14.17 10.38 -8.78
CA TYR A 38 -13.53 10.91 -9.99
C TYR A 38 -14.50 11.64 -10.91
N ASP A 39 -15.79 11.34 -10.81
CA ASP A 39 -16.84 11.97 -11.61
C ASP A 39 -18.05 12.40 -10.76
N GLU A 40 -19.00 13.07 -11.41
CA GLU A 40 -20.25 13.53 -10.80
C GLU A 40 -21.24 12.40 -10.50
N ARG A 41 -21.04 11.22 -11.11
CA ARG A 41 -21.82 10.00 -10.85
C ARG A 41 -21.31 9.26 -9.61
N GLY A 42 -20.19 9.71 -9.06
CA GLY A 42 -19.58 9.16 -7.86
C GLY A 42 -18.69 7.95 -8.11
N GLY A 43 -18.25 7.74 -9.36
CA GLY A 43 -17.32 6.67 -9.70
C GLY A 43 -16.00 6.80 -8.95
N THR A 44 -15.46 5.68 -8.46
CA THR A 44 -14.26 5.59 -7.62
C THR A 44 -13.25 4.58 -8.17
N LEU A 45 -12.06 4.51 -7.56
CA LEU A 45 -11.09 3.46 -7.89
C LEU A 45 -11.65 2.06 -7.60
N ALA A 46 -12.48 1.91 -6.56
CA ALA A 46 -13.13 0.63 -6.26
C ALA A 46 -14.03 0.15 -7.41
N ASP A 47 -14.71 1.07 -8.10
CA ASP A 47 -15.54 0.73 -9.25
C ASP A 47 -14.70 0.27 -10.43
N ALA A 48 -13.57 0.94 -10.69
CA ALA A 48 -12.63 0.54 -11.74
C ALA A 48 -12.01 -0.84 -11.44
N ALA A 49 -11.56 -1.07 -10.20
CA ALA A 49 -11.04 -2.37 -9.77
C ALA A 49 -12.08 -3.49 -9.93
N ARG A 50 -13.35 -3.21 -9.63
CA ARG A 50 -14.46 -4.17 -9.81
C ARG A 50 -14.70 -4.49 -11.28
N LEU A 51 -14.68 -3.49 -12.16
CA LEU A 51 -14.84 -3.70 -13.61
C LEU A 51 -13.71 -4.56 -14.17
N LEU A 52 -12.49 -4.33 -13.71
CA LEU A 52 -11.29 -5.08 -14.13
C LEU A 52 -11.16 -6.47 -13.49
N GLY A 53 -11.93 -6.77 -12.44
CA GLY A 53 -11.66 -7.93 -11.58
C GLY A 53 -10.26 -7.90 -10.95
N ALA A 54 -9.66 -6.71 -10.84
CA ALA A 54 -8.29 -6.54 -10.41
C ALA A 54 -8.17 -6.59 -8.88
N PRO A 55 -7.17 -7.30 -8.32
CA PRO A 55 -6.88 -7.22 -6.91
C PRO A 55 -6.33 -5.84 -6.55
N VAL A 56 -6.59 -5.40 -5.31
CA VAL A 56 -6.14 -4.10 -4.79
C VAL A 56 -4.93 -4.31 -3.89
N LEU A 57 -3.89 -3.51 -4.08
CA LEU A 57 -2.76 -3.38 -3.14
C LEU A 57 -2.98 -2.10 -2.32
N MET A 58 -3.00 -2.20 -0.99
CA MET A 58 -3.21 -1.04 -0.12
C MET A 58 -1.88 -0.46 0.34
N VAL A 59 -1.67 0.84 0.13
CA VAL A 59 -0.49 1.56 0.64
C VAL A 59 -0.90 2.37 1.87
N VAL A 60 -0.19 2.18 2.98
CA VAL A 60 -0.52 2.79 4.28
C VAL A 60 0.68 3.53 4.88
N PRO A 61 0.45 4.55 5.72
CA PRO A 61 1.51 5.13 6.55
C PRO A 61 1.90 4.16 7.70
N ALA A 62 3.09 4.33 8.28
CA ALA A 62 3.53 3.54 9.43
C ALA A 62 2.91 4.00 10.78
N GLY A 63 2.58 5.29 10.88
CA GLY A 63 2.26 5.95 12.15
C GLY A 63 0.81 5.78 12.65
N LEU A 64 0.47 6.54 13.69
CA LEU A 64 -0.84 6.48 14.36
C LEU A 64 -2.02 6.71 13.39
N GLY A 65 -3.12 5.99 13.66
CA GLY A 65 -4.32 6.01 12.83
C GLY A 65 -4.29 5.01 11.67
N THR A 66 -3.13 4.44 11.33
CA THR A 66 -2.98 3.50 10.21
C THR A 66 -3.82 2.25 10.37
N LEU A 67 -3.90 1.65 11.57
CA LEU A 67 -4.69 0.43 11.80
C LEU A 67 -6.19 0.66 11.55
N ASN A 68 -6.73 1.80 12.02
CA ASN A 68 -8.12 2.16 11.77
C ASN A 68 -8.39 2.39 10.27
N MET A 69 -7.52 3.13 9.58
CA MET A 69 -7.66 3.38 8.15
C MET A 69 -7.55 2.09 7.32
N THR A 70 -6.65 1.19 7.73
CA THR A 70 -6.46 -0.13 7.12
C THR A 70 -7.73 -0.96 7.28
N ALA A 71 -8.26 -1.08 8.51
CA ALA A 71 -9.47 -1.84 8.79
C ALA A 71 -10.69 -1.31 8.04
N LEU A 72 -10.90 0.02 8.04
CA LEU A 72 -12.00 0.66 7.31
C LEU A 72 -11.89 0.45 5.80
N THR A 73 -10.68 0.52 5.25
CA THR A 73 -10.46 0.33 3.81
C THR A 73 -10.63 -1.15 3.44
N ALA A 74 -10.15 -2.08 4.26
CA ALA A 74 -10.34 -3.52 4.07
C ALA A 74 -11.82 -3.91 4.13
N GLU A 75 -12.59 -3.34 5.06
CA GLU A 75 -14.04 -3.51 5.11
C GLU A 75 -14.73 -2.96 3.85
N ALA A 76 -14.33 -1.79 3.39
CA ALA A 76 -14.86 -1.20 2.15
C ALA A 76 -14.57 -2.07 0.91
N LEU A 77 -13.41 -2.74 0.85
CA LEU A 77 -13.06 -3.69 -0.20
C LEU A 77 -13.92 -4.97 -0.10
N ARG A 78 -13.98 -5.59 1.08
CA ARG A 78 -14.78 -6.81 1.32
C ARG A 78 -16.26 -6.61 1.00
N THR A 79 -16.86 -5.50 1.43
CA THR A 79 -18.27 -5.16 1.15
C THR A 79 -18.56 -4.98 -0.34
N ARG A 80 -17.54 -4.74 -1.16
CA ARG A 80 -17.61 -4.63 -2.63
C ARG A 80 -17.13 -5.88 -3.35
N SER A 81 -16.86 -6.96 -2.62
CA SER A 81 -16.30 -8.22 -3.13
C SER A 81 -14.98 -8.02 -3.89
N LEU A 82 -14.17 -7.04 -3.46
CA LEU A 82 -12.84 -6.79 -4.01
C LEU A 82 -11.78 -7.54 -3.21
N THR A 83 -10.85 -8.18 -3.91
CA THR A 83 -9.72 -8.87 -3.28
C THR A 83 -8.66 -7.85 -2.86
N LEU A 84 -8.34 -7.81 -1.57
CA LEU A 84 -7.15 -7.14 -1.07
C LEU A 84 -5.95 -8.10 -1.19
N ALA A 85 -5.02 -7.83 -2.11
CA ALA A 85 -3.82 -8.64 -2.30
C ALA A 85 -2.86 -8.57 -1.10
N GLY A 86 -2.82 -7.42 -0.45
CA GLY A 86 -1.97 -7.18 0.72
C GLY A 86 -1.79 -5.69 0.99
N VAL A 87 -0.96 -5.41 1.99
CA VAL A 87 -0.64 -4.06 2.46
C VAL A 87 0.84 -3.77 2.29
N VAL A 88 1.19 -2.55 1.93
CA VAL A 88 2.57 -2.05 1.91
C VAL A 88 2.66 -0.78 2.74
N VAL A 89 3.64 -0.69 3.63
CA VAL A 89 3.95 0.58 4.27
C VAL A 89 4.70 1.45 3.26
N GLY A 90 4.09 2.56 2.83
CA GLY A 90 4.60 3.38 1.74
C GLY A 90 5.80 4.26 2.11
N SER A 91 6.02 4.50 3.39
CA SER A 91 7.19 5.20 3.92
C SER A 91 7.46 4.72 5.34
N TRP A 92 8.49 3.88 5.49
CA TRP A 92 8.98 3.36 6.75
C TRP A 92 10.12 4.26 7.26
N PRO A 93 9.96 4.88 8.45
CA PRO A 93 10.94 5.83 8.96
C PRO A 93 12.27 5.17 9.27
N ALA A 94 13.37 5.90 9.10
CA ALA A 94 14.71 5.42 9.46
C ALA A 94 14.87 5.15 10.97
N ALA A 95 14.12 5.88 11.79
CA ALA A 95 14.05 5.72 13.24
C ALA A 95 12.57 5.53 13.66
N PRO A 96 12.01 4.31 13.54
CA PRO A 96 10.62 4.06 13.92
C PRO A 96 10.42 4.20 15.43
N GLY A 97 9.35 4.86 15.85
CA GLY A 97 8.91 4.92 17.24
C GLY A 97 8.19 3.63 17.67
N LEU A 98 7.67 3.62 18.91
CA LEU A 98 6.91 2.47 19.43
C LEU A 98 5.65 2.22 18.60
N ALA A 99 4.93 3.29 18.23
CA ALA A 99 3.70 3.18 17.45
C ALA A 99 3.93 2.51 16.09
N GLU A 100 4.94 2.93 15.34
CA GLU A 100 5.25 2.36 14.02
C GLU A 100 5.60 0.87 14.11
N ARG A 101 6.38 0.49 15.13
CA ARG A 101 6.75 -0.92 15.37
C ARG A 101 5.55 -1.79 15.75
N CYS A 102 4.69 -1.31 16.65
CA CYS A 102 3.48 -2.04 17.03
C CYS A 102 2.54 -2.17 15.81
N ASN A 103 2.30 -1.06 15.09
CA ASN A 103 1.45 -1.07 13.90
C ASN A 103 1.94 -2.07 12.85
N LEU A 104 3.25 -2.17 12.63
CA LEU A 104 3.83 -3.11 11.66
C LEU A 104 3.41 -4.57 11.94
N ALA A 105 3.35 -4.96 13.21
CA ALA A 105 2.94 -6.30 13.64
C ALA A 105 1.42 -6.51 13.50
N ASP A 106 0.63 -5.47 13.75
CA ASP A 106 -0.84 -5.53 13.78
C ASP A 106 -1.50 -5.30 12.40
N LEU A 107 -0.76 -4.74 11.44
CA LEU A 107 -1.26 -4.43 10.09
C LEU A 107 -1.87 -5.64 9.35
N PRO A 108 -1.27 -6.85 9.36
CA PRO A 108 -1.87 -8.01 8.71
C PRO A 108 -3.24 -8.38 9.26
N GLU A 109 -3.42 -8.27 10.58
CA GLU A 109 -4.68 -8.55 11.26
C GLU A 109 -5.73 -7.48 10.92
N ALA A 110 -5.36 -6.20 11.00
CA ALA A 110 -6.25 -5.09 10.65
C ALA A 110 -6.71 -5.16 9.18
N ALA A 111 -5.84 -5.63 8.28
CA ALA A 111 -6.11 -5.74 6.87
C ALA A 111 -6.89 -7.01 6.49
N ASP A 112 -6.78 -8.07 7.30
CA ASP A 112 -7.12 -9.44 6.88
C ASP A 112 -6.41 -9.83 5.57
N ALA A 113 -5.13 -9.43 5.46
CA ALA A 113 -4.31 -9.59 4.26
C ALA A 113 -2.81 -9.52 4.63
N PRO A 114 -1.90 -10.12 3.82
CA PRO A 114 -0.48 -10.11 4.15
C PRO A 114 0.12 -8.71 4.09
N LEU A 115 1.06 -8.41 4.99
CA LEU A 115 2.00 -7.30 4.81
C LEU A 115 3.04 -7.74 3.76
N LEU A 116 3.09 -7.01 2.65
CA LEU A 116 3.89 -7.33 1.46
C LEU A 116 5.09 -6.41 1.26
N GLY A 117 5.32 -5.46 2.16
CA GLY A 117 6.50 -4.62 2.07
C GLY A 117 6.50 -3.41 2.99
N ALA A 118 7.68 -2.81 3.08
CA ALA A 118 7.93 -1.55 3.75
C ALA A 118 8.97 -0.76 2.95
N VAL A 119 8.51 0.30 2.29
CA VAL A 119 9.37 1.17 1.46
C VAL A 119 10.09 2.15 2.38
N PRO A 120 11.43 2.28 2.34
CA PRO A 120 12.15 3.22 3.20
C PRO A 120 11.74 4.67 2.95
N GLU A 121 11.69 5.45 4.02
CA GLU A 121 11.59 6.91 3.95
C GLU A 121 12.63 7.50 3.00
N GLY A 122 12.21 8.44 2.16
CA GLY A 122 13.07 9.10 1.17
C GLY A 122 13.35 8.26 -0.09
N ALA A 123 12.77 7.07 -0.24
CA ALA A 123 12.99 6.23 -1.43
C ALA A 123 12.67 6.96 -2.74
N GLY A 124 11.64 7.81 -2.77
CA GLY A 124 11.26 8.61 -3.94
C GLY A 124 12.29 9.68 -4.36
N SER A 125 13.31 9.93 -3.54
CA SER A 125 14.40 10.88 -3.83
C SER A 125 15.71 10.22 -4.20
N LEU A 126 15.77 8.89 -4.26
CA LEU A 126 16.96 8.15 -4.66
C LEU A 126 17.24 8.32 -6.16
N ASP A 127 18.53 8.23 -6.52
CA ASP A 127 18.91 8.09 -7.92
C ASP A 127 18.29 6.82 -8.53
N PRO A 128 17.85 6.82 -9.81
CA PRO A 128 17.23 5.66 -10.44
C PRO A 128 18.04 4.35 -10.37
N VAL A 129 19.39 4.42 -10.38
CA VAL A 129 20.25 3.23 -10.24
C VAL A 129 20.17 2.70 -8.81
N GLU A 130 20.26 3.57 -7.82
CA GLU A 130 20.17 3.20 -6.40
C GLU A 130 18.78 2.67 -6.05
N PHE A 131 17.72 3.31 -6.56
CA PHE A 131 16.34 2.87 -6.38
C PHE A 131 16.18 1.43 -6.90
N ARG A 132 16.57 1.16 -8.14
CA ARG A 132 16.45 -0.18 -8.76
C ARG A 132 17.26 -1.23 -8.03
N ALA A 133 18.47 -0.89 -7.56
CA ALA A 133 19.31 -1.82 -6.82
C ALA A 133 18.72 -2.21 -5.45
N ARG A 134 18.00 -1.28 -4.81
CA ARG A 134 17.46 -1.46 -3.45
C ARG A 134 16.00 -1.94 -3.44
N ALA A 135 15.18 -1.57 -4.41
CA ALA A 135 13.75 -1.85 -4.47
C ALA A 135 13.36 -3.31 -4.24
N PRO A 136 14.08 -4.31 -4.78
CA PRO A 136 13.76 -5.71 -4.50
C PRO A 136 13.86 -6.08 -3.01
N ARG A 137 14.51 -5.29 -2.15
CA ARG A 137 14.60 -5.56 -0.70
C ARG A 137 13.47 -4.92 0.10
N TRP A 138 12.54 -4.21 -0.54
CA TRP A 138 11.45 -3.50 0.13
C TRP A 138 10.10 -4.20 0.00
N LEU A 139 9.97 -5.08 -1.01
CA LEU A 139 8.74 -5.79 -1.35
C LEU A 139 8.94 -7.30 -1.23
N ALA A 140 7.86 -8.00 -0.89
CA ALA A 140 7.82 -9.45 -0.72
C ALA A 140 7.94 -10.18 -2.07
N PRO A 141 8.25 -11.49 -2.07
CA PRO A 141 8.34 -12.29 -3.31
C PRO A 141 7.07 -12.27 -4.17
N GLY A 142 5.88 -12.12 -3.56
CA GLY A 142 4.62 -11.96 -4.29
C GLY A 142 4.52 -10.69 -5.14
N LEU A 143 5.44 -9.74 -4.94
CA LEU A 143 5.59 -8.50 -5.71
C LEU A 143 6.98 -8.43 -6.38
N ASP A 144 7.55 -9.58 -6.75
CA ASP A 144 8.87 -9.73 -7.38
C ASP A 144 10.05 -9.16 -6.57
N GLY A 145 9.92 -9.20 -5.24
CA GLY A 145 10.96 -8.79 -4.30
C GLY A 145 11.57 -9.94 -3.48
N ARG A 146 12.29 -9.56 -2.42
CA ARG A 146 13.09 -10.43 -1.54
C ARG A 146 12.93 -10.05 -0.06
N TRP A 147 11.99 -9.16 0.25
CA TRP A 147 11.68 -8.74 1.61
C TRP A 147 10.88 -9.83 2.35
N ASP A 148 11.07 -9.90 3.66
CA ASP A 148 10.40 -10.86 4.54
C ASP A 148 9.81 -10.14 5.77
N ALA A 149 8.52 -10.31 6.01
CA ALA A 149 7.80 -9.58 7.05
C ALA A 149 8.27 -9.95 8.45
N ALA A 150 8.51 -11.24 8.72
CA ALA A 150 8.90 -11.72 10.04
C ALA A 150 10.30 -11.21 10.41
N ARG A 151 11.25 -11.32 9.48
CA ARG A 151 12.60 -10.77 9.63
C ARG A 151 12.57 -9.26 9.82
N PHE A 152 11.81 -8.54 9.01
CA PHE A 152 11.73 -7.09 9.09
C PHE A 152 11.13 -6.63 10.42
N ALA A 153 10.08 -7.29 10.92
CA ALA A 153 9.49 -7.01 12.23
C ALA A 153 10.48 -7.30 13.37
N ALA A 154 11.27 -8.38 13.29
CA ALA A 154 12.30 -8.69 14.26
C ALA A 154 13.42 -7.63 14.30
N GLU A 155 13.88 -7.18 13.13
CA GLU A 155 14.88 -6.13 13.01
C GLU A 155 14.35 -4.77 13.49
N ALA A 156 13.09 -4.45 13.20
CA ALA A 156 12.43 -3.23 13.67
C ALA A 156 12.17 -3.25 15.19
N GLY A 157 11.80 -4.40 15.75
CA GLY A 157 11.52 -4.60 17.17
C GLY A 157 12.73 -4.49 18.09
N ALA A 158 13.94 -4.73 17.56
CA ALA A 158 15.21 -4.66 18.28
C ALA A 158 15.71 -3.22 18.58
N GLY A 159 14.78 -2.25 18.70
CA GLY A 159 15.08 -0.85 19.00
C GLY A 159 15.89 -0.69 20.31
N PRO A 160 16.54 0.48 20.52
CA PRO A 160 17.47 0.66 21.63
C PRO A 160 16.80 0.34 22.97
N GLU A 161 17.47 -0.49 23.76
CA GLU A 161 17.11 -0.77 25.15
C GLU A 161 17.05 0.57 25.89
N PHE A 162 15.87 0.96 26.37
CA PHE A 162 15.76 2.11 27.25
C PHE A 162 16.49 1.74 28.55
N PRO A 163 17.51 2.50 28.99
CA PRO A 163 18.13 2.23 30.29
C PRO A 163 17.04 2.30 31.35
N ALA A 164 16.98 1.29 32.22
CA ALA A 164 16.04 1.23 33.32
C ALA A 164 16.12 2.52 34.12
N GLU A 165 14.98 3.20 34.30
CA GLU A 165 14.89 4.37 35.17
C GLU A 165 15.17 3.89 36.61
N ASP A 166 16.35 4.21 37.13
CA ASP A 166 16.69 4.05 38.54
C ASP A 166 15.66 4.82 39.37
N SER A 167 15.00 4.10 40.28
CA SER A 167 13.96 4.59 41.20
C SER A 167 14.51 5.46 42.34
#